data_AF-A0A0B1RTE9-F1
#
_entry.id   AF-A0A0B1RTE9-F1
#
_cell.length_a   1.000
_cell.length_b   1.000
_cell.length_c   1.000
_cell.angle_alpha   90.00
_cell.angle_beta   90.00
_cell.angle_gamma   90.00
#
_symmetry.space_group_name_H-M   'P 1'
#
loop_
_entity.id
_entity.type
_entity.pdbx_description
1 polymer ?
#
loop_
_entity_poly.entity_id
_entity_poly.type
_entity_poly.pdbx_seq_one_letter_code
_entity_poly.pdbx_strand_id
1 'polypeptide(L)'
;MSSSRQQAVLLIAFFCLSSVTAQFTYQPCAIRTVGNKRIVCVCNTTYCDNIEPVGELRPGQAVLYYSNEAGRRLEKSNLRQTANRPDGSLLLTLNLSTTYQKMLGFGGAFTDSTGINLQTLPKSMQDNILEGYYGDNGLQYTFGRVPMASTDFSTHEYSYADVPGDFELANFSLTEEDYQYKIPYIIQAQKLSKNATRFFASPWSAPAWMKTNGHMKGGGELKGKQGGEYYQTWANYFVR
;
A
#
# COMPACT_ATOMS: atom_id res chain seq x y z
N MET A 1 -78.35 -12.46 -8.46
CA MET A 1 -78.04 -11.31 -7.57
C MET A 1 -77.59 -11.92 -6.25
N SER A 2 -76.39 -11.81 -5.72
CA SER A 2 -75.28 -10.88 -5.86
C SER A 2 -73.99 -11.65 -5.53
N SER A 3 -72.93 -11.43 -6.32
CA SER A 3 -71.61 -12.06 -6.20
C SER A 3 -70.77 -11.31 -5.15
N SER A 4 -70.45 -11.97 -4.03
CA SER A 4 -69.50 -11.44 -3.03
C SER A 4 -68.06 -11.67 -3.50
N ARG A 5 -67.39 -10.61 -3.95
CA ARG A 5 -65.94 -10.60 -4.20
C ARG A 5 -65.21 -10.32 -2.89
N GLN A 6 -64.44 -11.29 -2.40
CA GLN A 6 -63.45 -11.06 -1.35
C GLN A 6 -62.30 -10.22 -1.92
N GLN A 7 -62.07 -9.04 -1.37
CA GLN A 7 -60.88 -8.24 -1.64
C GLN A 7 -59.78 -8.67 -0.67
N ALA A 8 -58.72 -9.27 -1.19
CA ALA A 8 -57.49 -9.52 -0.44
C ALA A 8 -56.68 -8.21 -0.38
N VAL A 9 -56.54 -7.65 0.81
CA VAL A 9 -55.68 -6.49 1.06
C VAL A 9 -54.25 -6.99 1.25
N LEU A 10 -53.39 -6.70 0.27
CA LEU A 10 -51.96 -7.01 0.33
C LEU A 10 -51.25 -5.93 1.18
N LEU A 11 -50.96 -6.23 2.45
CA LEU A 11 -50.14 -5.38 3.31
C LEU A 11 -48.67 -5.52 2.91
N ILE A 12 -48.17 -4.57 2.11
CA ILE A 12 -46.73 -4.46 1.82
C ILE A 12 -46.07 -3.79 3.03
N ALA A 13 -45.41 -4.59 3.86
CA ALA A 13 -44.55 -4.10 4.93
C ALA A 13 -43.29 -3.49 4.29
N PHE A 14 -43.19 -2.16 4.26
CA PHE A 14 -41.95 -1.46 3.97
C PHE A 14 -40.98 -1.70 5.14
N PHE A 15 -40.12 -2.71 5.02
CA PHE A 15 -38.93 -2.82 5.85
C PHE A 15 -37.99 -1.67 5.46
N CYS A 16 -38.07 -0.58 6.20
CA CYS A 16 -37.07 0.48 6.15
C CYS A 16 -35.78 -0.11 6.72
N LEU A 17 -34.94 -0.70 5.85
CA LEU A 17 -33.55 -1.00 6.16
C LEU A 17 -32.85 0.35 6.42
N SER A 18 -32.89 0.79 7.67
CA SER A 18 -31.99 1.83 8.13
C SER A 18 -30.57 1.30 7.98
N SER A 19 -29.91 1.69 6.89
CA SER A 19 -28.48 1.52 6.74
C SER A 19 -27.82 2.25 7.90
N VAL A 20 -27.36 1.48 8.90
CA VAL A 20 -26.49 2.00 9.95
C VAL A 20 -25.18 2.35 9.24
N THR A 21 -25.06 3.60 8.80
CA THR A 21 -23.78 4.12 8.35
C THR A 21 -22.88 4.14 9.57
N ALA A 22 -21.90 3.23 9.63
CA ALA A 22 -20.89 3.25 10.68
C ALA A 22 -20.27 4.65 10.73
N GLN A 23 -20.48 5.36 11.83
CA GLN A 23 -20.01 6.72 11.99
C GLN A 23 -18.48 6.67 12.18
N PHE A 24 -17.74 7.32 11.27
CA PHE A 24 -16.29 7.43 11.38
C PHE A 24 -15.92 8.08 12.72
N THR A 25 -14.99 7.45 13.44
CA THR A 25 -14.49 7.96 14.72
C THR A 25 -13.01 8.33 14.56
N TYR A 26 -12.73 9.63 14.64
CA TYR A 26 -11.35 10.13 14.54
C TYR A 26 -10.53 9.74 15.77
N GLN A 27 -9.31 9.24 15.53
CA GLN A 27 -8.34 8.88 16.55
C GLN A 27 -7.06 9.70 16.31
N PRO A 28 -6.71 10.65 17.21
CA PRO A 28 -5.54 11.49 17.03
C PRO A 28 -4.22 10.74 17.26
N CYS A 29 -3.12 11.28 16.77
CA CYS A 29 -1.78 10.75 17.07
C CYS A 29 -1.53 10.65 18.59
N ALA A 30 -1.24 9.43 19.07
CA ALA A 30 -0.72 9.22 20.42
C ALA A 30 0.78 9.56 20.44
N ILE A 31 1.06 10.86 20.60
CA ILE A 31 2.41 11.43 20.47
C ILE A 31 3.38 10.86 21.52
N ARG A 32 4.55 10.43 21.05
CA ARG A 32 5.71 10.14 21.89
C ARG A 32 6.98 10.75 21.31
N THR A 33 7.75 11.41 22.15
CA THR A 33 9.08 11.94 21.79
C THR A 33 10.14 10.85 21.91
N VAL A 34 10.97 10.72 20.89
CA VAL A 34 12.08 9.76 20.79
C VAL A 34 13.39 10.51 20.53
N GLY A 35 14.38 10.29 21.39
CA GLY A 35 15.67 10.98 21.32
C GLY A 35 15.54 12.50 21.50
N ASN A 36 16.34 13.27 20.77
CA ASN A 36 16.56 14.69 21.05
C ASN A 36 15.54 15.66 20.46
N LYS A 37 14.41 15.20 19.86
CA LYS A 37 13.23 15.98 19.39
C LYS A 37 12.29 15.26 18.41
N ARG A 38 12.52 13.99 18.05
CA ARG A 38 11.68 13.31 17.04
C ARG A 38 10.36 12.89 17.67
N ILE A 39 9.24 13.10 16.98
CA ILE A 39 7.91 12.69 17.44
C ILE A 39 7.37 11.58 16.57
N VAL A 40 6.89 10.50 17.21
CA VAL A 40 6.17 9.39 16.57
C VAL A 40 4.74 9.30 17.10
N CYS A 41 3.85 8.70 16.33
CA CYS A 41 2.52 8.27 16.79
C CYS A 41 2.62 6.81 17.23
N VAL A 42 2.23 6.54 18.48
CA VAL A 42 2.33 5.21 19.06
C VAL A 42 1.04 4.43 18.81
N CYS A 43 1.17 3.29 18.13
CA CYS A 43 0.09 2.32 18.00
C CYS A 43 0.34 1.09 18.86
N ASN A 44 -0.73 0.50 19.38
CA ASN A 44 -0.77 -0.75 20.14
C ASN A 44 -2.05 -1.55 19.81
N THR A 45 -2.22 -2.72 20.43
CA THR A 45 -3.31 -3.65 20.11
C THR A 45 -4.72 -3.08 20.32
N THR A 46 -4.85 -1.97 21.02
CA THR A 46 -6.12 -1.30 21.36
C THR A 46 -6.26 0.10 20.76
N TYR A 47 -5.19 0.64 20.16
CA TYR A 47 -5.16 2.03 19.71
C TYR A 47 -4.21 2.23 18.54
N CYS A 48 -4.65 2.92 17.50
CA CYS A 48 -3.79 3.51 16.49
C CYS A 48 -4.46 4.77 15.97
N ASP A 49 -3.68 5.77 15.56
CA ASP A 49 -4.25 6.97 14.95
C ASP A 49 -4.79 6.70 13.55
N ASN A 50 -5.74 7.52 13.11
CA ASN A 50 -6.34 7.42 11.79
C ASN A 50 -6.45 8.79 11.13
N ILE A 51 -6.76 8.80 9.83
CA ILE A 51 -6.86 10.01 9.03
C ILE A 51 -8.35 10.25 8.75
N GLU A 52 -8.83 11.43 9.14
CA GLU A 52 -10.21 11.82 8.83
C GLU A 52 -10.39 11.91 7.30
N PRO A 53 -11.39 11.21 6.71
CA PRO A 53 -11.62 11.24 5.26
C PRO A 53 -11.93 12.65 4.76
N VAL A 54 -11.62 12.93 3.49
CA VAL A 54 -11.92 14.23 2.85
C VAL A 54 -13.42 14.57 2.99
N GLY A 55 -14.28 13.57 2.79
CA GLY A 55 -15.74 13.75 2.72
C GLY A 55 -16.18 14.36 1.39
N GLU A 56 -17.44 14.77 1.31
CA GLU A 56 -17.99 15.43 0.13
C GLU A 56 -17.61 16.92 0.10
N LEU A 57 -17.10 17.40 -1.05
CA LEU A 57 -16.77 18.81 -1.26
C LEU A 57 -17.76 19.45 -2.22
N ARG A 58 -18.28 20.62 -1.83
CA ARG A 58 -19.09 21.49 -2.69
C ARG A 58 -18.22 22.56 -3.37
N PRO A 59 -18.68 23.18 -4.47
CA PRO A 59 -17.96 24.30 -5.08
C PRO A 59 -17.58 25.39 -4.06
N GLY A 60 -16.34 25.87 -4.15
CA GLY A 60 -15.78 26.85 -3.22
C GLY A 60 -15.31 26.27 -1.87
N GLN A 61 -15.31 24.95 -1.70
CA GLN A 61 -14.75 24.27 -0.53
C GLN A 61 -13.43 23.57 -0.87
N ALA A 62 -12.57 23.46 0.14
CA ALA A 62 -11.35 22.67 0.08
C ALA A 62 -11.07 22.05 1.45
N VAL A 63 -10.21 21.03 1.48
CA VAL A 63 -9.70 20.42 2.72
C VAL A 63 -8.20 20.64 2.80
N LEU A 64 -7.74 21.04 3.98
CA LEU A 64 -6.34 21.11 4.35
C LEU A 64 -6.02 19.95 5.29
N TYR A 65 -4.98 19.20 4.98
CA TYR A 65 -4.30 18.32 5.94
C TYR A 65 -2.97 18.95 6.31
N TYR A 66 -2.70 19.10 7.61
CA TYR A 66 -1.53 19.79 8.10
C TYR A 66 -0.72 18.94 9.08
N SER A 67 0.60 18.92 8.88
CA SER A 67 1.57 18.27 9.75
C SER A 67 2.73 19.21 10.04
N ASN A 68 3.29 19.18 11.26
CA ASN A 68 4.43 20.01 11.63
C ASN A 68 5.36 19.37 12.68
N GLU A 69 6.50 20.01 12.93
CA GLU A 69 7.48 19.56 13.92
C GLU A 69 6.93 19.59 15.36
N ALA A 70 5.99 20.50 15.66
CA ALA A 70 5.35 20.62 16.96
C ALA A 70 4.40 19.45 17.31
N GLY A 71 4.15 18.53 16.37
CA GLY A 71 3.42 17.28 16.64
C GLY A 71 2.07 17.16 15.95
N ARG A 72 1.65 18.13 15.12
CA ARG A 72 0.44 17.96 14.29
C ARG A 72 0.68 16.91 13.23
N ARG A 73 -0.31 16.05 12.98
CA ARG A 73 -0.22 14.87 12.11
C ARG A 73 -1.49 14.73 11.30
N LEU A 74 -1.41 15.13 10.04
CA LEU A 74 -2.50 15.12 9.07
C LEU A 74 -3.81 15.65 9.69
N GLU A 75 -3.69 16.73 10.45
CA GLU A 75 -4.82 17.38 11.09
C GLU A 75 -5.68 18.02 10.00
N LYS A 76 -6.95 17.62 9.93
CA LYS A 76 -7.88 18.07 8.89
C LYS A 76 -8.47 19.43 9.27
N SER A 77 -8.64 20.30 8.28
CA SER A 77 -9.39 21.54 8.40
C SER A 77 -10.16 21.82 7.11
N ASN A 78 -11.42 22.24 7.23
CA ASN A 78 -12.25 22.60 6.09
C ASN A 78 -12.05 24.08 5.76
N LEU A 79 -11.67 24.35 4.52
CA LEU A 79 -11.48 25.68 3.99
C LEU A 79 -12.67 26.08 3.11
N ARG A 80 -12.97 27.37 3.10
CA ARG A 80 -13.93 27.97 2.17
C ARG A 80 -13.24 29.11 1.43
N GLN A 81 -13.56 29.21 0.15
CA GLN A 81 -13.07 30.30 -0.69
C GLN A 81 -13.56 31.63 -0.10
N THR A 82 -12.62 32.57 0.07
CA THR A 82 -12.92 33.95 0.44
C THR A 82 -12.92 34.82 -0.81
N ALA A 83 -13.83 35.79 -0.88
CA ALA A 83 -13.90 36.71 -2.01
C ALA A 83 -12.73 37.71 -2.05
N ASN A 84 -12.13 37.98 -0.88
CA ASN A 84 -11.07 38.98 -0.74
C ASN A 84 -9.74 38.32 -0.38
N ARG A 85 -8.68 38.79 -1.04
CA ARG A 85 -7.28 38.45 -0.74
C ARG A 85 -6.67 39.57 0.13
N PRO A 86 -6.05 39.26 1.27
CA PRO A 86 -5.30 40.26 2.05
C PRO A 86 -4.15 40.86 1.25
N ASP A 87 -3.93 42.16 1.40
CA ASP A 87 -2.81 42.85 0.75
C ASP A 87 -1.46 42.28 1.23
N GLY A 88 -0.48 42.23 0.32
CA GLY A 88 0.85 41.66 0.60
C GLY A 88 0.95 40.14 0.74
N SER A 89 -0.14 39.37 0.54
CA SER A 89 -0.12 37.91 0.60
C SER A 89 0.60 37.26 -0.61
N LEU A 90 1.12 36.04 -0.49
CA LEU A 90 1.60 35.25 -1.63
C LEU A 90 0.39 34.66 -2.40
N LEU A 91 0.37 34.81 -3.73
CA LEU A 91 -0.63 34.17 -4.59
C LEU A 91 0.00 33.09 -5.45
N LEU A 92 -0.51 31.87 -5.29
CA LEU A 92 -0.19 30.74 -6.14
C LEU A 92 -1.40 30.46 -7.04
N THR A 93 -1.20 30.53 -8.35
CA THR A 93 -2.27 30.34 -9.36
C THR A 93 -2.06 29.02 -10.10
N LEU A 94 -3.10 28.19 -10.13
CA LEU A 94 -3.11 26.94 -10.88
C LEU A 94 -3.64 27.21 -12.29
N ASN A 95 -2.85 26.91 -13.32
CA ASN A 95 -3.32 26.92 -14.70
C ASN A 95 -3.75 25.50 -15.13
N LEU A 96 -5.05 25.27 -15.26
CA LEU A 96 -5.59 23.95 -15.61
C LEU A 96 -5.40 23.57 -17.09
N SER A 97 -4.98 24.50 -17.96
CA SER A 97 -4.67 24.18 -19.37
C SER A 97 -3.26 23.60 -19.56
N THR A 98 -2.38 23.78 -18.57
CA THR A 98 -1.02 23.22 -18.59
C THR A 98 -1.02 21.89 -17.84
N THR A 99 -0.87 20.78 -18.56
CA THR A 99 -0.78 19.43 -17.98
C THR A 99 0.62 18.88 -18.06
N TYR A 100 0.99 18.01 -17.11
CA TYR A 100 2.27 17.30 -17.08
C TYR A 100 2.03 15.77 -17.06
N GLN A 101 2.87 15.01 -16.35
CA GLN A 101 2.76 13.57 -16.25
C GLN A 101 1.49 13.11 -15.52
N LYS A 102 1.03 11.90 -15.86
CA LYS A 102 0.04 11.18 -15.06
C LYS A 102 0.73 10.50 -13.88
N MET A 103 0.17 10.65 -12.69
CA MET A 103 0.67 9.98 -11.49
C MET A 103 0.14 8.53 -11.45
N LEU A 104 1.04 7.55 -11.33
CA LEU A 104 0.65 6.13 -11.27
C LEU A 104 0.15 5.71 -9.90
N GLY A 105 0.70 6.30 -8.83
CA GLY A 105 0.36 5.99 -7.45
C GLY A 105 1.51 6.30 -6.49
N PHE A 106 1.27 6.02 -5.22
CA PHE A 106 2.26 6.13 -4.14
C PHE A 106 2.18 4.88 -3.26
N GLY A 107 3.32 4.47 -2.70
CA GLY A 107 3.32 3.50 -1.63
C GLY A 107 4.70 3.02 -1.21
N GLY A 108 4.81 1.73 -0.85
CA GLY A 108 5.99 1.16 -0.18
C GLY A 108 6.47 -0.16 -0.79
N ALA A 109 7.46 -0.78 -0.15
CA ALA A 109 8.01 -2.07 -0.57
C ALA A 109 7.62 -3.21 0.40
N PHE A 110 7.29 -4.36 -0.17
CA PHE A 110 7.05 -5.62 0.53
C PHE A 110 8.34 -6.44 0.54
N THR A 111 9.33 -5.97 1.30
CA THR A 111 10.60 -6.69 1.52
C THR A 111 10.41 -7.79 2.57
N ASP A 112 11.34 -8.75 2.63
CA ASP A 112 11.34 -9.79 3.66
C ASP A 112 11.37 -9.15 5.06
N SER A 113 12.21 -8.14 5.27
CA SER A 113 12.24 -7.36 6.51
C SER A 113 10.87 -6.77 6.89
N THR A 114 10.10 -6.23 5.93
CA THR A 114 8.76 -5.72 6.22
C THR A 114 7.86 -6.82 6.76
N GLY A 115 7.83 -7.99 6.10
CA GLY A 115 6.99 -9.10 6.56
C GLY A 115 7.46 -9.75 7.85
N ILE A 116 8.78 -9.88 8.05
CA ILE A 116 9.37 -10.35 9.32
C ILE A 116 8.95 -9.44 10.47
N ASN A 117 9.11 -8.11 10.32
CA ASN A 117 8.71 -7.16 11.36
C ASN A 117 7.21 -7.21 11.65
N LEU A 118 6.37 -7.30 10.62
CA LEU A 118 4.92 -7.45 10.80
C LEU A 118 4.60 -8.75 11.55
N GLN A 119 5.22 -9.88 11.19
CA GLN A 119 4.96 -11.15 11.87
C GLN A 119 5.35 -11.16 13.34
N THR A 120 6.28 -10.30 13.79
CA THR A 120 6.60 -10.18 15.22
C THR A 120 5.46 -9.56 16.06
N LEU A 121 4.46 -8.96 15.41
CA LEU A 121 3.35 -8.27 16.08
C LEU A 121 2.10 -9.17 16.18
N PRO A 122 1.24 -8.96 17.19
CA PRO A 122 -0.08 -9.58 17.24
C PRO A 122 -0.89 -9.27 15.97
N LYS A 123 -1.78 -10.18 15.55
CA LYS A 123 -2.55 -10.03 14.30
C LYS A 123 -3.30 -8.70 14.19
N SER A 124 -3.93 -8.24 15.27
CA SER A 124 -4.63 -6.94 15.29
C SER A 124 -3.71 -5.75 14.98
N MET A 125 -2.44 -5.81 15.40
CA MET A 125 -1.45 -4.78 15.09
C MET A 125 -1.01 -4.83 13.64
N GLN A 126 -0.84 -6.03 13.07
CA GLN A 126 -0.56 -6.18 11.65
C GLN A 126 -1.70 -5.57 10.81
N ASP A 127 -2.94 -5.86 11.21
CA ASP A 127 -4.14 -5.34 10.54
C ASP A 127 -4.22 -3.82 10.63
N ASN A 128 -3.98 -3.24 11.81
CA ASN A 128 -3.96 -1.78 12.00
C ASN A 128 -2.87 -1.10 11.16
N ILE A 129 -1.67 -1.70 11.04
CA ILE A 129 -0.59 -1.14 10.21
C ILE A 129 -0.97 -1.16 8.73
N LEU A 130 -1.55 -2.26 8.25
CA LEU A 130 -1.97 -2.37 6.86
C LEU A 130 -3.17 -1.47 6.55
N GLU A 131 -4.10 -1.31 7.49
CA GLU A 131 -5.19 -0.32 7.41
C GLU A 131 -4.63 1.10 7.34
N GLY A 132 -3.63 1.44 8.16
CA GLY A 132 -2.97 2.73 8.15
C GLY A 132 -2.28 3.07 6.82
N TYR A 133 -1.77 2.08 6.08
CA TYR A 133 -1.15 2.30 4.78
C TYR A 133 -2.12 2.20 3.60
N TYR A 134 -2.95 1.17 3.55
CA TYR A 134 -3.77 0.82 2.37
C TYR A 134 -5.27 1.01 2.57
N GLY A 135 -5.72 1.03 3.83
CA GLY A 135 -7.12 1.16 4.19
C GLY A 135 -7.68 2.56 4.01
N ASP A 136 -9.00 2.63 4.13
CA ASP A 136 -9.78 3.85 3.90
C ASP A 136 -9.50 4.96 4.89
N ASN A 137 -9.22 4.56 6.13
CA ASN A 137 -8.95 5.47 7.24
C ASN A 137 -7.45 5.77 7.37
N GLY A 138 -6.65 5.34 6.40
CA GLY A 138 -5.20 5.49 6.34
C GLY A 138 -4.73 6.35 5.17
N LEU A 139 -3.50 6.08 4.73
CA LEU A 139 -2.79 6.82 3.66
C LEU A 139 -3.26 6.44 2.25
N GLN A 140 -4.09 5.39 2.13
CA GLN A 140 -4.66 4.90 0.87
C GLN A 140 -3.60 4.66 -0.23
N TYR A 141 -2.52 3.99 0.12
CA TYR A 141 -1.49 3.56 -0.83
C TYR A 141 -2.10 2.77 -1.99
N THR A 142 -1.58 3.01 -3.19
CA THR A 142 -2.03 2.38 -4.45
C THR A 142 -0.87 1.74 -5.22
N PHE A 143 0.35 1.78 -4.69
CA PHE A 143 1.54 1.28 -5.36
C PHE A 143 2.40 0.44 -4.42
N GLY A 144 2.86 -0.72 -4.86
CA GLY A 144 3.68 -1.63 -4.07
C GLY A 144 4.88 -2.18 -4.84
N ARG A 145 6.08 -2.07 -4.29
CA ARG A 145 7.27 -2.73 -4.84
C ARG A 145 7.45 -4.11 -4.22
N VAL A 146 7.66 -5.13 -5.03
CA VAL A 146 7.91 -6.51 -4.57
C VAL A 146 9.29 -6.94 -5.04
N PRO A 147 10.29 -7.09 -4.15
CA PRO A 147 11.55 -7.69 -4.55
C PRO A 147 11.34 -9.11 -5.08
N MET A 148 12.07 -9.48 -6.13
CA MET A 148 12.13 -10.87 -6.59
C MET A 148 13.29 -11.55 -5.87
N ALA A 149 12.96 -12.50 -5.00
CA ALA A 149 13.85 -13.15 -4.05
C ALA A 149 14.54 -12.16 -3.08
N SER A 150 15.75 -12.50 -2.60
CA SER A 150 16.45 -11.76 -1.56
C SER A 150 16.92 -10.35 -1.96
N THR A 151 17.04 -9.49 -0.96
CA THR A 151 17.75 -8.20 -1.05
C THR A 151 18.68 -8.03 0.16
N ASP A 152 19.32 -6.88 0.27
CA ASP A 152 19.96 -6.40 1.50
C ASP A 152 19.03 -6.32 2.73
N PHE A 153 17.70 -6.29 2.53
CA PHE A 153 16.66 -6.36 3.56
C PHE A 153 16.12 -7.78 3.75
N SER A 154 16.92 -8.80 3.42
CA SER A 154 16.68 -10.21 3.71
C SER A 154 17.69 -10.70 4.75
N THR A 155 17.35 -11.79 5.46
CA THR A 155 18.24 -12.37 6.48
C THR A 155 19.37 -13.21 5.88
N HIS A 156 19.24 -13.63 4.63
CA HIS A 156 20.23 -14.37 3.87
C HIS A 156 20.04 -14.16 2.36
N GLU A 157 21.04 -14.57 1.58
CA GLU A 157 20.99 -14.57 0.11
C GLU A 157 20.27 -15.83 -0.39
N TYR A 158 19.24 -15.64 -1.21
CA TYR A 158 18.52 -16.71 -1.90
C TYR A 158 17.98 -16.19 -3.25
N SER A 159 17.79 -17.11 -4.19
CA SER A 159 17.04 -16.91 -5.43
C SER A 159 15.96 -17.97 -5.57
N TYR A 160 15.10 -17.86 -6.59
CA TYR A 160 14.10 -18.88 -6.89
C TYR A 160 14.67 -20.08 -7.65
N ALA A 161 15.94 -20.03 -8.09
CA ALA A 161 16.55 -21.06 -8.94
C ALA A 161 18.03 -21.28 -8.58
N ASP A 162 18.31 -21.63 -7.33
CA ASP A 162 19.69 -21.77 -6.82
C ASP A 162 20.40 -23.07 -7.24
N VAL A 163 19.71 -24.01 -7.91
CA VAL A 163 20.31 -25.25 -8.44
C VAL A 163 21.25 -24.91 -9.61
N PRO A 164 22.58 -25.16 -9.50
CA PRO A 164 23.51 -24.79 -10.56
C PRO A 164 23.27 -25.54 -11.88
N GLY A 165 23.25 -24.80 -12.99
CA GLY A 165 23.06 -25.37 -14.33
C GLY A 165 21.62 -25.67 -14.70
N ASP A 166 20.65 -25.22 -13.90
CA ASP A 166 19.22 -25.36 -14.18
C ASP A 166 18.71 -24.34 -15.20
N PHE A 167 19.19 -24.45 -16.45
CA PHE A 167 18.81 -23.55 -17.55
C PHE A 167 17.32 -23.66 -17.94
N GLU A 168 16.70 -24.80 -17.67
CA GLU A 168 15.27 -25.03 -17.92
C GLU A 168 14.37 -24.48 -16.79
N LEU A 169 14.97 -24.01 -15.69
CA LEU A 169 14.29 -23.55 -14.49
C LEU A 169 13.33 -24.61 -13.93
N ALA A 170 13.73 -25.89 -13.98
CA ALA A 170 12.92 -27.02 -13.55
C ALA A 170 12.71 -27.05 -12.04
N ASN A 171 13.65 -26.48 -11.28
CA ASN A 171 13.60 -26.36 -9.83
C ASN A 171 13.23 -24.94 -9.37
N PHE A 172 12.69 -24.11 -10.29
CA PHE A 172 12.22 -22.78 -9.90
C PHE A 172 11.10 -22.89 -8.87
N SER A 173 11.28 -22.24 -7.73
CA SER A 173 10.25 -22.15 -6.70
C SER A 173 10.38 -20.85 -5.93
N LEU A 174 9.23 -20.28 -5.58
CA LEU A 174 9.16 -19.30 -4.49
C LEU A 174 9.64 -19.94 -3.19
N THR A 175 10.15 -19.12 -2.28
CA THR A 175 10.69 -19.57 -0.99
C THR A 175 9.72 -19.24 0.14
N GLU A 176 10.05 -19.72 1.34
CA GLU A 176 9.25 -19.46 2.54
C GLU A 176 9.04 -17.96 2.77
N GLU A 177 10.01 -17.11 2.43
CA GLU A 177 9.91 -15.66 2.53
C GLU A 177 8.75 -15.09 1.69
N ASP A 178 8.52 -15.61 0.48
CA ASP A 178 7.39 -15.16 -0.33
C ASP A 178 6.06 -15.55 0.31
N TYR A 179 5.96 -16.81 0.76
CA TYR A 179 4.73 -17.36 1.32
C TYR A 179 4.39 -16.80 2.70
N GLN A 180 5.39 -16.48 3.52
CA GLN A 180 5.20 -16.00 4.89
C GLN A 180 5.23 -14.47 4.99
N TYR A 181 6.15 -13.82 4.28
CA TYR A 181 6.47 -12.41 4.53
C TYR A 181 6.00 -11.46 3.44
N LYS A 182 5.60 -11.94 2.26
CA LYS A 182 5.24 -11.06 1.14
C LYS A 182 3.81 -11.26 0.66
N ILE A 183 3.49 -12.44 0.13
CA ILE A 183 2.20 -12.73 -0.50
C ILE A 183 1.00 -12.46 0.44
N PRO A 184 1.00 -12.91 1.71
CA PRO A 184 -0.15 -12.68 2.59
C PRO A 184 -0.45 -11.20 2.82
N TYR A 185 0.60 -10.38 2.99
CA TYR A 185 0.44 -8.95 3.23
C TYR A 185 0.11 -8.16 1.96
N ILE A 186 0.59 -8.61 0.79
CA ILE A 186 0.16 -8.07 -0.50
C ILE A 186 -1.34 -8.31 -0.69
N ILE A 187 -1.81 -9.54 -0.48
CA ILE A 187 -3.23 -9.90 -0.60
C ILE A 187 -4.07 -9.08 0.39
N GLN A 188 -3.59 -8.90 1.62
CA GLN A 188 -4.31 -8.10 2.61
C GLN A 188 -4.36 -6.62 2.22
N ALA A 189 -3.25 -6.04 1.76
CA ALA A 189 -3.22 -4.66 1.24
C ALA A 189 -4.22 -4.46 0.08
N GLN A 190 -4.30 -5.42 -0.85
CA GLN A 190 -5.27 -5.40 -1.95
C GLN A 190 -6.72 -5.44 -1.45
N LYS A 191 -7.01 -6.22 -0.40
CA LYS A 191 -8.36 -6.32 0.18
C LYS A 191 -8.80 -5.05 0.91
N LEU A 192 -7.85 -4.33 1.53
CA LEU A 192 -8.13 -3.10 2.27
C LEU A 192 -8.31 -1.89 1.35
N SER A 193 -7.62 -1.87 0.22
CA SER A 193 -7.67 -0.71 -0.68
C SER A 193 -8.98 -0.65 -1.46
N LYS A 194 -9.65 0.52 -1.44
CA LYS A 194 -10.75 0.83 -2.37
C LYS A 194 -10.31 1.07 -3.79
N ASN A 195 -9.04 1.40 -3.99
CA ASN A 195 -8.46 1.71 -5.28
C ASN A 195 -7.70 0.50 -5.83
N ALA A 196 -7.60 0.39 -7.16
CA ALA A 196 -6.78 -0.63 -7.78
C ALA A 196 -5.30 -0.42 -7.40
N THR A 197 -4.78 -1.30 -6.54
CA THR A 197 -3.35 -1.34 -6.20
C THR A 197 -2.54 -1.89 -7.37
N ARG A 198 -1.44 -1.23 -7.71
CA ARG A 198 -0.49 -1.69 -8.72
C ARG A 198 0.79 -2.16 -8.05
N PHE A 199 1.33 -3.26 -8.55
CA PHE A 199 2.59 -3.81 -8.06
C PHE A 199 3.61 -3.84 -9.19
N PHE A 200 4.88 -3.67 -8.82
CA PHE A 200 5.99 -3.93 -9.72
C PHE A 200 7.05 -4.77 -9.02
N ALA A 201 7.65 -5.67 -9.78
CA ALA A 201 8.68 -6.57 -9.30
C ALA A 201 10.07 -6.04 -9.67
N SER A 202 11.07 -6.31 -8.84
CA SER A 202 12.47 -5.96 -9.15
C SER A 202 13.43 -6.94 -8.48
N PRO A 203 14.27 -7.65 -9.24
CA PRO A 203 15.31 -8.50 -8.65
C PRO A 203 16.51 -7.67 -8.22
N TRP A 204 17.22 -8.12 -7.18
CA TRP A 204 18.55 -7.59 -6.82
C TRP A 204 19.68 -8.26 -7.58
N SER A 205 19.54 -9.57 -7.84
CA SER A 205 20.57 -10.38 -8.48
C SER A 205 19.93 -11.57 -9.19
N ALA A 206 20.58 -12.03 -10.25
CA ALA A 206 20.37 -13.38 -10.78
C ALA A 206 20.96 -14.44 -9.82
N PRO A 207 20.54 -15.71 -9.94
CA PRO A 207 21.15 -16.83 -9.22
C PRO A 207 22.69 -16.84 -9.35
N ALA A 208 23.37 -17.22 -8.28
CA ALA A 208 24.83 -17.14 -8.18
C ALA A 208 25.55 -17.87 -9.35
N TRP A 209 25.05 -19.03 -9.75
CA TRP A 209 25.63 -19.84 -10.84
C TRP A 209 25.54 -19.17 -12.22
N MET A 210 24.64 -18.21 -12.39
CA MET A 210 24.48 -17.43 -13.63
C MET A 210 25.44 -16.24 -13.72
N LYS A 211 26.12 -15.88 -12.62
CA LYS A 211 26.94 -14.66 -12.53
C LYS A 211 28.43 -14.95 -12.67
N THR A 212 29.16 -14.03 -13.30
CA THR A 212 30.61 -14.16 -13.56
C THR A 212 31.44 -14.32 -12.30
N ASN A 213 31.00 -13.72 -11.19
CA ASN A 213 31.65 -13.80 -9.89
C ASN A 213 31.17 -14.98 -9.03
N GLY A 214 30.18 -15.77 -9.49
CA GLY A 214 29.64 -16.90 -8.74
C GLY A 214 28.90 -16.52 -7.44
N HIS A 215 28.54 -15.25 -7.25
CA HIS A 215 27.91 -14.75 -6.03
C HIS A 215 26.79 -13.74 -6.33
N MET A 216 25.73 -13.75 -5.51
CA MET A 216 24.64 -12.77 -5.65
C MET A 216 25.10 -11.36 -5.24
N LYS A 217 25.98 -11.26 -4.24
CA LYS A 217 26.67 -10.01 -3.86
C LYS A 217 28.01 -9.81 -4.55
N GLY A 218 28.60 -8.62 -4.36
CA GLY A 218 30.02 -8.36 -4.65
C GLY A 218 30.37 -7.97 -6.10
N GLY A 219 29.39 -7.54 -6.90
CA GLY A 219 29.61 -7.09 -8.28
C GLY A 219 29.89 -8.23 -9.26
N GLY A 220 29.06 -8.35 -10.29
CA GLY A 220 29.17 -9.40 -11.29
C GLY A 220 28.03 -9.31 -12.30
N GLU A 221 28.32 -9.71 -13.53
CA GLU A 221 27.37 -9.68 -14.65
C GLU A 221 26.86 -11.08 -14.94
N LEU A 222 25.81 -11.20 -15.76
CA LEU A 222 25.42 -12.49 -16.30
C LEU A 222 26.54 -13.05 -17.18
N LYS A 223 26.81 -14.35 -17.05
CA LYS A 223 27.77 -15.05 -17.89
C LYS A 223 27.36 -15.00 -19.37
N GLY A 224 28.35 -15.02 -20.25
CA GLY A 224 28.13 -15.05 -21.69
C GLY A 224 27.74 -13.70 -22.28
N LYS A 225 27.02 -13.72 -23.40
CA LYS A 225 26.64 -12.54 -24.18
C LYS A 225 25.13 -12.32 -24.15
N GLN A 226 24.67 -11.08 -24.39
CA GLN A 226 23.24 -10.81 -24.56
C GLN A 226 22.64 -11.73 -25.63
N GLY A 227 21.46 -12.29 -25.36
CA GLY A 227 20.81 -13.28 -26.22
C GLY A 227 21.39 -14.70 -26.14
N GLY A 228 22.42 -14.92 -25.33
CA GLY A 228 22.91 -16.26 -25.00
C GLY A 228 22.06 -16.96 -23.93
N GLU A 229 22.39 -18.22 -23.66
CA GLU A 229 21.64 -19.13 -22.77
C GLU A 229 21.39 -18.54 -21.36
N TYR A 230 22.40 -17.95 -20.72
CA TYR A 230 22.23 -17.31 -19.40
C TYR A 230 21.30 -16.10 -19.44
N TYR A 231 21.36 -15.27 -20.49
CA TYR A 231 20.47 -14.11 -20.63
C TYR A 231 19.03 -14.55 -20.91
N GLN A 232 18.85 -15.58 -21.75
CA GLN A 232 17.53 -16.14 -22.04
C GLN A 232 16.93 -16.82 -20.81
N THR A 233 17.73 -17.58 -20.05
CA THR A 233 17.32 -18.19 -18.79
C THR A 233 16.92 -17.12 -17.78
N TRP A 234 17.67 -16.01 -17.70
CA TRP A 234 17.32 -14.92 -16.80
C TRP A 234 16.04 -14.21 -17.24
N ALA A 235 15.81 -14.03 -18.54
CA ALA A 235 14.54 -13.52 -19.05
C ALA A 235 13.36 -14.45 -18.70
N ASN A 236 13.55 -15.78 -18.85
CA ASN A 236 12.54 -16.77 -18.49
C ASN A 236 12.24 -16.78 -16.97
N TYR A 237 13.24 -16.49 -16.13
CA TYR A 237 13.09 -16.37 -14.68
C TYR A 237 12.08 -15.27 -14.29
N PHE A 238 11.97 -14.18 -15.06
CA PHE A 238 10.95 -13.14 -14.81
C PHE A 238 9.52 -13.58 -15.14
N VAL A 239 9.36 -14.60 -15.98
CA VAL A 239 8.05 -15.07 -16.47
C VAL A 239 7.47 -16.19 -15.59
N ARG A 240 8.34 -17.00 -14.96
CA ARG A 240 7.97 -18.09 -14.06
C ARG A 240 7.30 -17.56 -12.79
#